data_AF-U4V553-F1
#
_entry.id   AF-U4V553-F1
#
_cell.length_a   1.000
_cell.length_b   1.000
_cell.length_c   1.000
_cell.angle_alpha   90.00
_cell.angle_beta   90.00
_cell.angle_gamma   90.00
#
_symmetry.space_group_name_H-M   'P 1'
#
loop_
_entity.id
_entity.type
_entity.pdbx_description
1 polymer ?
#
loop_
_entity_poly.entity_id
_entity_poly.type
_entity_poly.pdbx_seq_one_letter_code
_entity_poly.pdbx_strand_id
1 'polypeptide(L)' 'MLIVETISKIRRLVHVQGKTIKAICRELGVSRKVVRRVLRSEETEFK' A
#
# COMPACT_ATOMS: atom_id res chain seq x y z
N MET A 1 -10.57 -0.63 8.50
CA MET A 1 -9.88 0.66 8.72
C MET A 1 -8.37 0.51 8.50
N LEU A 2 -7.90 0.80 7.28
CA LEU A 2 -6.48 1.05 7.05
C LEU A 2 -6.19 2.49 7.48
N ILE A 3 -5.20 2.66 8.34
CA ILE A 3 -4.75 3.97 8.81
C ILE A 3 -4.06 4.68 7.63
N VAL A 4 -4.28 5.99 7.49
CA VAL A 4 -3.69 6.84 6.44
C VAL A 4 -2.17 6.63 6.30
N GLU A 5 -1.47 6.37 7.41
CA GLU A 5 -0.04 6.03 7.42
C GLU A 5 0.31 4.80 6.58
N THR A 6 -0.50 3.73 6.62
CA THR A 6 -0.21 2.51 5.86
C THR A 6 -0.36 2.76 4.36
N ILE A 7 -1.36 3.55 3.96
CA ILE A 7 -1.61 3.93 2.57
C ILE A 7 -0.45 4.78 2.05
N SER A 8 -0.03 5.78 2.81
CA SER A 8 1.12 6.64 2.48
C SER A 8 2.43 5.84 2.38
N LYS A 9 2.67 4.90 3.31
CA LYS A 9 3.83 3.99 3.24
C LYS A 9 3.79 3.13 1.97
N ILE A 10 2.65 2.51 1.64
CA ILE A 10 2.50 1.72 0.42
C ILE A 10 2.82 2.56 -0.82
N ARG A 11 2.23 3.75 -0.95
CA ARG A 11 2.47 4.64 -2.10
C ARG A 11 3.94 5.03 -2.22
N ARG A 12 4.58 5.39 -1.11
CA ARG A 12 6.00 5.74 -1.06
C ARG A 12 6.89 4.56 -1.46
N LEU A 13 6.63 3.35 -0.97
CA LEU A 13 7.41 2.16 -1.31
C LEU A 13 7.32 1.82 -2.81
N VAL A 14 6.17 2.08 -3.44
CA VAL A 14 6.01 1.87 -4.90
C VAL A 14 6.64 3.00 -5.71
N HIS A 15 6.28 4.25 -5.46
CA HIS A 15 6.66 5.37 -6.33
C HIS A 15 8.08 5.88 -6.07
N VAL A 16 8.54 5.84 -4.82
CA VAL A 16 9.88 6.35 -4.45
C VAL A 16 10.91 5.23 -4.46
N GLN A 17 10.58 4.06 -3.89
CA GLN A 17 11.53 2.95 -3.78
C GLN A 17 11.41 1.92 -4.91
N GLY A 18 10.40 2.00 -5.77
CA GLY A 18 10.21 1.04 -6.87
C GLY A 18 9.97 -0.40 -6.41
N LYS A 19 9.57 -0.61 -5.14
CA LYS A 19 9.43 -1.96 -4.59
C LYS A 19 8.23 -2.68 -5.21
N THR A 20 8.41 -3.98 -5.45
CA THR A 20 7.32 -4.82 -5.95
C THR A 20 6.24 -5.03 -4.88
N ILE A 21 5.00 -5.29 -5.31
CA ILE A 21 3.87 -5.59 -4.42
C ILE A 21 4.19 -6.75 -3.46
N LYS A 22 4.95 -7.75 -3.90
CA LYS A 22 5.38 -8.87 -3.05
C LYS A 22 6.27 -8.41 -1.89
N ALA A 23 7.21 -7.50 -2.15
CA ALA A 23 8.10 -6.98 -1.11
C ALA A 23 7.32 -6.15 -0.09
N ILE A 24 6.42 -5.28 -0.57
CA ILE A 24 5.59 -4.42 0.27
C ILE A 24 4.68 -5.24 1.20
N CYS A 25 4.07 -6.31 0.68
CA CYS A 25 3.27 -7.21 1.52
C CYS A 25 4.08 -7.91 2.61
N ARG A 26 5.36 -8.23 2.36
CA ARG A 26 6.24 -8.83 3.38
C ARG A 26 6.69 -7.82 4.42
N GLU A 27 6.96 -6.58 4.01
CA GLU A 27 7.46 -5.52 4.88
C GLU A 27 6.37 -4.92 5.77
N LEU A 28 5.17 -4.72 5.24
CA LEU A 28 4.05 -4.09 5.96
C LEU A 28 3.02 -5.10 6.49
N GLY A 29 3.16 -6.40 6.20
CA GLY A 29 2.21 -7.43 6.62
C GLY A 29 0.80 -7.30 6.03
N VAL A 30 0.61 -6.49 4.99
CA VAL A 30 -0.68 -6.22 4.35
C VAL A 30 -0.97 -7.20 3.22
N SER A 31 -2.24 -7.51 3.01
CA SER A 31 -2.69 -8.35 1.89
C SER A 31 -2.40 -7.70 0.54
N ARG A 32 -2.03 -8.51 -0.46
CA ARG A 32 -1.83 -8.07 -1.85
C ARG A 32 -3.07 -7.41 -2.44
N LYS A 33 -4.26 -7.82 -1.99
CA LYS A 33 -5.54 -7.23 -2.43
C LYS A 33 -5.64 -5.77 -1.98
N VAL A 34 -5.23 -5.49 -0.73
CA VAL A 34 -5.19 -4.13 -0.18
C VAL A 34 -4.19 -3.27 -0.93
N VAL A 35 -2.96 -3.75 -1.13
CA VAL A 35 -1.92 -3.00 -1.86
C VAL A 35 -2.39 -2.65 -3.28
N ARG A 36 -3.00 -3.61 -3.99
CA ARG A 36 -3.58 -3.35 -5.32
C ARG A 36 -4.72 -2.35 -5.29
N ARG A 37 -5.59 -2.41 -4.27
CA ARG A 37 -6.71 -1.48 -4.12
C ARG A 37 -6.20 -0.05 -3.85
N VAL A 38 -5.19 0.10 -3.00
CA VAL A 38 -4.50 1.37 -2.70
C VAL A 38 -3.80 1.97 -3.92
N LEU A 39 -3.23 1.13 -4.78
CA LEU A 39 -2.54 1.60 -5.99
C LEU A 39 -3.52 1.93 -7.13
N ARG A 40 -4.70 1.31 -7.13
CA ARG A 40 -5.74 1.53 -8.14
C ARG A 40 -6.68 2.67 -7.78
N SER A 41 -6.94 2.86 -6.49
CA SER A 41 -7.77 3.94 -5.96
C SER A 41 -6.88 4.95 -5.25
N GLU A 42 -6.94 6.21 -5.66
CA GLU A 42 -6.26 7.32 -4.96
C GLU A 42 -6.91 7.70 -3.63
N GLU A 43 -7.83 6.88 -3.14
CA GLU A 43 -8.50 7.05 -1.86
C GLU A 43 -7.54 6.93 -0.68
N THR A 44 -7.67 7.86 0.24
CA THR A 44 -6.89 7.97 1.48
C THR A 44 -7.54 7.23 2.64
N GLU A 45 -8.74 6.67 2.46
CA GLU A 45 -9.43 5.86 3.45
C GLU A 45 -10.13 4.68 2.78
N PHE A 46 -9.91 3.48 3.34
CA PHE A 46 -10.71 2.33 3.02
C PHE A 46 -11.32 1.79 4.33
N LYS A 47 -12.66 1.80 4.40
CA LYS A 47 -13.40 1.13 5.48
C LYS A 47 -13.15 -0.38 5.43
#